data_AF-A0A2E1NVI4-F1
#
_entry.id   AF-A0A2E1NVI4-F1
#
_cell.length_a   1.000
_cell.length_b   1.000
_cell.length_c   1.000
_cell.angle_alpha   90.00
_cell.angle_beta   90.00
_cell.angle_gamma   90.00
#
_symmetry.space_group_name_H-M   'P 1'
#
loop_
_entity.id
_entity.type
_entity.pdbx_description
1 polymer ?
#
loop_
_entity_poly.entity_id
_entity_poly.type
_entity_poly.pdbx_seq_one_letter_code
_entity_poly.pdbx_strand_id
1 'polypeptide(L)'
;MLNKFKVFLLSIYFYLPTVLAEEVLYCIDELGTGISKESSYSAWESSGMKPERRTMKFSDGYTKMTFIGENLTCIDMIPNYVSCTEERGLNVQYDLGTKRYVFAFNNGLAYLKNEAKIDLLMSYISVGKCESF
;
A
#
# COMPACT_ATOMS: atom_id res chain seq x y z
N MET A 1 -42.16 33.12 2.21
CA MET A 1 -40.76 32.94 1.76
C MET A 1 -40.08 31.68 2.28
N LEU A 2 -40.53 31.07 3.39
CA LEU A 2 -39.91 29.90 4.02
C LEU A 2 -39.84 28.61 3.16
N ASN A 3 -40.79 28.39 2.26
CA ASN A 3 -40.82 27.18 1.40
C ASN A 3 -39.77 27.18 0.29
N LYS A 4 -39.36 28.34 -0.23
CA LYS A 4 -38.35 28.42 -1.30
C LYS A 4 -36.96 28.07 -0.79
N PHE A 5 -36.68 28.38 0.48
CA PHE A 5 -35.40 28.07 1.13
C PHE A 5 -35.21 26.57 1.38
N LYS A 6 -36.30 25.86 1.73
CA LYS A 6 -36.28 24.40 1.91
C LYS A 6 -36.04 23.65 0.59
N VAL A 7 -36.65 24.09 -0.51
CA VAL A 7 -36.44 23.51 -1.84
C VAL A 7 -35.00 23.75 -2.33
N PHE A 8 -34.44 24.93 -2.05
CA PHE A 8 -33.04 25.25 -2.39
C PHE A 8 -32.03 24.37 -1.62
N LEU A 9 -32.25 24.18 -0.32
CA LEU A 9 -31.42 23.27 0.50
C LEU A 9 -31.50 21.81 0.02
N LEU A 10 -32.69 21.35 -0.38
CA LEU A 10 -32.86 20.01 -0.93
C LEU A 10 -32.11 19.84 -2.26
N SER A 11 -32.09 20.87 -3.11
CA SER A 11 -31.35 20.82 -4.37
C SER A 11 -29.84 20.71 -4.16
N ILE A 12 -29.27 21.40 -3.16
CA ILE A 12 -27.83 21.31 -2.84
C ILE A 12 -27.43 19.89 -2.42
N TYR A 13 -28.32 19.17 -1.71
CA TYR A 13 -28.06 17.80 -1.25
C TYR A 13 -27.93 16.79 -2.41
N PHE A 14 -28.64 17.00 -3.51
CA PHE A 14 -28.57 16.13 -4.70
C PHE A 14 -27.38 16.43 -5.62
N TYR A 15 -26.73 17.58 -5.46
CA TYR A 15 -25.56 17.97 -6.26
C TYR A 15 -24.23 17.78 -5.52
N LEU A 16 -24.23 17.25 -4.29
CA LEU A 16 -22.98 16.85 -3.66
C LEU A 16 -22.38 15.71 -4.50
N PRO A 17 -21.21 15.92 -5.13
CA PRO A 17 -20.52 14.81 -5.74
C PRO A 17 -20.31 13.77 -4.64
N THR A 18 -20.59 12.51 -4.96
CA THR A 18 -20.21 11.37 -4.13
C THR A 18 -18.69 11.34 -4.10
N VAL A 19 -18.09 12.16 -3.25
CA VAL A 19 -16.69 12.06 -2.90
C VAL A 19 -16.59 10.71 -2.20
N LEU A 20 -16.11 9.69 -2.93
CA LEU A 20 -15.70 8.44 -2.32
C LEU A 20 -14.58 8.83 -1.34
N ALA A 21 -14.92 8.81 -0.06
CA ALA A 21 -14.00 9.20 0.98
C ALA A 21 -12.75 8.31 0.88
N GLU A 22 -11.57 8.93 0.92
CA GLU A 22 -10.32 8.18 1.02
C GLU A 22 -10.34 7.36 2.31
N GLU A 23 -10.03 6.08 2.21
CA GLU A 23 -9.89 5.22 3.38
C GLU A 23 -8.43 5.18 3.80
N VAL A 24 -8.14 5.62 5.03
CA VAL A 24 -6.79 5.62 5.59
C VAL A 24 -6.69 4.53 6.64
N LEU A 25 -5.72 3.63 6.45
CA LEU A 25 -5.43 2.51 7.33
C LEU A 25 -4.05 2.66 7.95
N TYR A 26 -3.95 2.31 9.22
CA TYR A 26 -2.71 2.28 9.97
C TYR A 26 -2.30 0.83 10.19
N CYS A 27 -1.12 0.48 9.70
CA CYS A 27 -0.68 -0.89 9.61
C CYS A 27 0.58 -1.11 10.44
N ILE A 28 0.74 -2.32 10.95
CA ILE A 28 1.96 -2.75 11.64
C ILE A 28 2.41 -4.08 11.04
N ASP A 29 3.69 -4.16 10.70
CA ASP A 29 4.33 -5.41 10.31
C ASP A 29 4.30 -6.37 11.51
N GLU A 30 3.95 -7.63 11.27
CA GLU A 30 4.07 -8.71 12.26
C GLU A 30 5.33 -9.55 12.00
N LEU A 31 5.69 -9.70 10.72
CA LEU A 31 6.87 -10.43 10.28
C LEU A 31 7.38 -9.85 8.96
N GLY A 32 8.69 -9.72 8.82
CA GLY A 32 9.33 -9.34 7.56
C GLY A 32 10.69 -10.01 7.39
N THR A 33 11.04 -10.29 6.15
CA THR A 33 12.35 -10.84 5.77
C THR A 33 12.75 -10.31 4.41
N GLY A 34 14.05 -10.23 4.17
CA GLY A 34 14.56 -9.88 2.86
C GLY A 34 15.78 -10.68 2.48
N ILE A 35 16.27 -10.41 1.28
CA ILE A 35 17.58 -10.83 0.82
C ILE A 35 18.37 -9.58 0.45
N SER A 36 19.61 -9.54 0.89
CA SER A 36 20.55 -8.47 0.58
C SER A 36 21.85 -9.06 0.06
N LYS A 37 22.58 -8.24 -0.68
CA LYS A 37 23.95 -8.52 -1.07
C LYS A 37 24.82 -7.36 -0.64
N GLU A 38 25.66 -7.57 0.37
CA GLU A 38 26.62 -6.55 0.77
C GLU A 38 27.69 -6.39 -0.31
N SER A 39 28.07 -5.15 -0.66
CA SER A 39 29.08 -4.89 -1.69
C SER A 39 30.46 -5.51 -1.40
N SER A 40 30.73 -5.87 -0.14
CA SER A 40 31.94 -6.56 0.32
C SER A 40 31.87 -8.09 0.22
N TYR A 41 30.68 -8.67 0.09
CA TYR A 41 30.47 -10.12 0.05
C TYR A 41 29.92 -10.55 -1.31
N SER A 42 30.48 -11.62 -1.88
CA SER A 42 29.96 -12.23 -3.11
C SER A 42 28.72 -13.10 -2.88
N ALA A 43 28.40 -13.40 -1.62
CA ALA A 43 27.29 -14.26 -1.19
C ALA A 43 26.03 -13.43 -0.85
N TRP A 44 24.87 -14.05 -1.06
CA TRP A 44 23.57 -13.52 -0.64
C TRP A 44 23.32 -13.86 0.82
N GLU A 45 22.72 -12.94 1.56
CA GLU A 45 22.37 -13.12 2.96
C GLU A 45 20.89 -12.83 3.21
N SER A 46 20.32 -13.50 4.20
CA SER A 46 19.00 -13.15 4.71
C SER A 46 19.09 -11.86 5.51
N SER A 47 18.31 -10.85 5.12
CA SER A 47 18.15 -9.63 5.89
C SER A 47 16.96 -9.79 6.85
N GLY A 48 17.24 -9.75 8.15
CA GLY A 48 16.19 -9.65 9.16
C GLY A 48 15.65 -8.22 9.18
N MET A 49 14.37 -8.05 8.87
CA MET A 49 13.73 -6.73 8.93
C MET A 49 13.05 -6.52 10.27
N LYS A 50 13.24 -5.33 10.85
CA LYS A 50 12.49 -4.93 12.04
C LYS A 50 11.05 -4.62 11.63
N PRO A 51 10.06 -5.01 12.43
CA PRO A 51 8.67 -4.61 12.19
C PRO A 51 8.53 -3.08 12.13
N GLU A 52 7.87 -2.56 11.10
CA GLU A 52 7.61 -1.13 10.93
C GLU A 52 6.12 -0.81 10.99
N ARG A 53 5.82 0.44 11.32
CA ARG A 53 4.47 1.01 11.19
C ARG A 53 4.33 1.65 9.82
N ARG A 54 3.20 1.42 9.16
CA ARG A 54 2.93 1.87 7.79
C ARG A 54 1.56 2.52 7.71
N THR A 55 1.35 3.28 6.65
CA THR A 55 0.04 3.83 6.30
C THR A 55 -0.32 3.38 4.90
N MET A 56 -1.53 2.83 4.75
CA MET A 56 -2.15 2.58 3.45
C MET A 56 -3.28 3.57 3.27
N LYS A 57 -3.39 4.16 2.08
CA LYS A 57 -4.50 5.04 1.73
C LYS A 57 -5.17 4.53 0.48
N PHE A 58 -6.41 4.10 0.57
CA PHE A 58 -7.20 3.70 -0.59
C PHE A 58 -8.05 4.87 -1.09
N SER A 59 -8.19 4.96 -2.41
CA SER A 59 -9.08 5.92 -3.07
C SER A 59 -9.82 5.25 -4.23
N ASP A 60 -10.80 5.96 -4.78
CA ASP A 60 -11.54 5.55 -5.98
C ASP A 60 -12.12 4.12 -5.87
N GLY A 61 -12.70 3.77 -4.70
CA GLY A 61 -13.30 2.45 -4.47
C GLY A 61 -12.29 1.30 -4.47
N TYR A 62 -11.13 1.49 -3.83
CA TYR A 62 -10.00 0.54 -3.77
C TYR A 62 -9.27 0.30 -5.09
N THR A 63 -9.50 1.11 -6.13
CA THR A 63 -8.79 1.00 -7.42
C THR A 63 -7.42 1.65 -7.41
N LYS A 64 -7.13 2.49 -6.41
CA LYS A 64 -5.82 3.12 -6.20
C LYS A 64 -5.43 3.04 -4.74
N MET A 65 -4.12 2.96 -4.50
CA MET A 65 -3.57 3.01 -3.16
C MET A 65 -2.28 3.82 -3.09
N THR A 66 -2.12 4.61 -2.04
CA THR A 66 -0.80 5.15 -1.65
C THR A 66 -0.21 4.31 -0.52
N PHE A 67 1.00 3.81 -0.70
CA PHE A 67 1.72 3.00 0.29
C PHE A 67 3.21 3.36 0.30
N ILE A 68 3.74 3.69 1.48
CA ILE A 68 5.15 4.13 1.67
C ILE A 68 5.52 5.28 0.70
N GLY A 69 4.57 6.18 0.44
CA GLY A 69 4.77 7.33 -0.46
C GLY A 69 4.67 7.02 -1.96
N GLU A 70 4.53 5.74 -2.34
CA GLU A 70 4.32 5.33 -3.73
C GLU A 70 2.83 5.18 -4.04
N ASN A 71 2.45 5.45 -5.29
CA ASN A 71 1.08 5.26 -5.78
C ASN A 71 1.00 3.96 -6.57
N LEU A 72 0.08 3.09 -6.17
CA LEU A 72 -0.14 1.77 -6.74
C LEU A 72 -1.51 1.73 -7.43
N THR A 73 -1.56 1.05 -8.57
CA THR A 73 -2.81 0.70 -9.24
C THR A 73 -3.30 -0.62 -8.68
N CYS A 74 -4.57 -0.69 -8.31
CA CYS A 74 -5.17 -1.84 -7.66
C CYS A 74 -6.19 -2.51 -8.56
N ILE A 75 -6.28 -3.84 -8.42
CA ILE A 75 -7.30 -4.68 -9.03
C ILE A 75 -7.95 -5.54 -7.95
N ASP A 76 -9.27 -5.67 -8.04
CA ASP A 76 -10.01 -6.66 -7.27
C ASP A 76 -9.76 -8.04 -7.90
N MET A 77 -9.06 -8.92 -7.18
CA MET A 77 -8.78 -10.26 -7.69
C MET A 77 -9.91 -11.24 -7.35
N ILE A 78 -10.40 -11.17 -6.12
CA ILE A 78 -11.50 -11.98 -5.56
C ILE A 78 -12.27 -11.13 -4.54
N PRO A 79 -13.51 -11.50 -4.16
CA PRO A 79 -14.27 -10.73 -3.19
C PRO A 79 -13.49 -10.49 -1.90
N ASN A 80 -13.50 -9.25 -1.40
CA ASN A 80 -12.79 -8.80 -0.21
C ASN A 80 -11.25 -8.86 -0.30
N TYR A 81 -10.69 -8.90 -1.51
CA TYR A 81 -9.24 -8.94 -1.70
C TYR A 81 -8.78 -8.00 -2.81
N VAL A 82 -7.85 -7.12 -2.46
CA VAL A 82 -7.29 -6.12 -3.35
C VAL A 82 -5.81 -6.40 -3.56
N SER A 83 -5.36 -6.35 -4.81
CA SER A 83 -3.94 -6.40 -5.14
C SER A 83 -3.53 -5.15 -5.89
N CYS A 84 -2.52 -4.49 -5.35
CA CYS A 84 -1.98 -3.25 -5.85
C CYS A 84 -0.54 -3.43 -6.30
N THR A 85 -0.19 -2.87 -7.44
CA THR A 85 1.17 -2.94 -8.00
C THR A 85 1.65 -1.56 -8.47
N GLU A 86 2.95 -1.35 -8.33
CA GLU A 86 3.69 -0.25 -8.92
C GLU A 86 4.82 -0.79 -9.82
N GLU A 87 5.25 0.01 -10.80
CA GLU A 87 6.13 -0.42 -11.89
C GLU A 87 7.54 -0.83 -11.44
N ARG A 88 8.04 -0.33 -10.31
CA ARG A 88 9.37 -0.63 -9.75
C ARG A 88 9.39 -1.86 -8.85
N GLY A 89 8.34 -2.67 -8.89
CA GLY A 89 8.32 -4.00 -8.26
C GLY A 89 7.75 -4.01 -6.84
N LEU A 90 7.08 -2.94 -6.41
CA LEU A 90 6.25 -2.94 -5.21
C LEU A 90 4.90 -3.60 -5.51
N ASN A 91 4.60 -4.67 -4.79
CA ASN A 91 3.29 -5.34 -4.80
C ASN A 91 2.74 -5.36 -3.39
N VAL A 92 1.48 -5.00 -3.22
CA VAL A 92 0.78 -5.01 -1.94
C VAL A 92 -0.55 -5.74 -2.15
N GLN A 93 -0.83 -6.69 -1.28
CA GLN A 93 -2.06 -7.45 -1.25
C GLN A 93 -2.75 -7.22 0.09
N TYR A 94 -4.04 -6.94 0.05
CA TYR A 94 -4.82 -6.57 1.23
C TYR A 94 -6.17 -7.31 1.25
N ASP A 95 -6.43 -7.95 2.38
CA ASP A 95 -7.71 -8.58 2.68
C ASP A 95 -8.59 -7.61 3.47
N LEU A 96 -9.69 -7.18 2.86
CA LEU A 96 -10.66 -6.23 3.41
C LEU A 96 -11.40 -6.78 4.64
N GLY A 97 -11.56 -8.10 4.75
CA GLY A 97 -12.28 -8.75 5.84
C GLY A 97 -11.41 -9.01 7.06
N THR A 98 -10.22 -9.58 6.87
CA THR A 98 -9.29 -9.88 7.96
C THR A 98 -8.40 -8.68 8.34
N LYS A 99 -8.40 -7.64 7.50
CA LYS A 99 -7.53 -6.45 7.60
C LYS A 99 -6.05 -6.81 7.63
N ARG A 100 -5.67 -7.87 6.93
CA ARG A 100 -4.28 -8.33 6.83
C ARG A 100 -3.69 -7.92 5.50
N TYR A 101 -2.40 -7.61 5.51
CA TYR A 101 -1.67 -7.32 4.29
C TYR A 101 -0.43 -8.18 4.16
N VAL A 102 -0.05 -8.38 2.91
CA VAL A 102 1.27 -8.82 2.49
C VAL A 102 1.78 -7.79 1.52
N PHE A 103 3.04 -7.37 1.64
CA PHE A 103 3.66 -6.65 0.54
C PHE A 103 5.06 -7.16 0.29
N ALA A 104 5.45 -7.06 -0.96
CA ALA A 104 6.77 -7.41 -1.43
C ALA A 104 7.32 -6.25 -2.25
N PHE A 105 8.60 -5.96 -2.05
CA PHE A 105 9.35 -5.07 -2.90
C PHE A 105 10.45 -5.88 -3.57
N ASN A 106 10.31 -6.11 -4.86
CA ASN A 106 11.30 -6.78 -5.67
C ASN A 106 12.16 -5.77 -6.40
N ASN A 107 13.38 -5.57 -5.92
CA ASN A 107 14.33 -4.69 -6.58
C ASN A 107 15.17 -5.48 -7.59
N GLY A 108 14.79 -5.44 -8.87
CA GLY A 108 15.54 -6.09 -9.95
C GLY A 108 17.00 -5.63 -10.08
N LEU A 109 17.31 -4.39 -9.67
CA LEU A 109 18.67 -3.85 -9.72
C LEU A 109 19.56 -4.42 -8.61
N ALA A 110 18.98 -4.89 -7.49
CA ALA A 110 19.70 -5.59 -6.43
C ALA A 110 20.48 -6.81 -6.96
N TYR A 111 19.98 -7.45 -8.01
CA TYR A 111 20.58 -8.64 -8.60
C TYR A 111 21.65 -8.34 -9.65
N LEU A 112 21.62 -7.15 -10.26
CA LEU A 112 22.35 -6.86 -11.50
C LEU A 112 23.59 -5.99 -11.33
N LYS A 113 23.69 -5.17 -10.27
CA LYS A 113 24.84 -4.26 -10.08
C LYS A 113 25.46 -4.40 -8.70
N ASN A 114 26.71 -4.86 -8.68
CA ASN A 114 27.53 -5.05 -7.49
C ASN A 114 28.21 -3.75 -7.01
N GLU A 115 27.65 -2.58 -7.34
CA GLU A 115 28.29 -1.29 -7.09
C GLU A 115 27.39 -0.36 -6.29
N ALA A 116 27.92 0.01 -5.12
CA ALA A 116 27.52 1.09 -4.22
C ALA A 116 26.33 0.85 -3.28
N LYS A 117 26.65 0.63 -2.00
CA LYS A 117 26.38 1.54 -0.87
C LYS A 117 24.98 2.15 -0.71
N ILE A 118 23.93 1.45 -1.11
CA ILE A 118 22.58 1.96 -0.89
C ILE A 118 21.69 0.82 -0.36
N ASP A 119 20.89 1.12 0.66
CA ASP A 119 19.77 0.33 1.18
C ASP A 119 18.73 -0.08 0.09
N LEU A 120 18.98 0.33 -1.16
CA LEU A 120 18.26 0.00 -2.39
C LEU A 120 18.69 -1.33 -3.04
N LEU A 121 19.50 -2.18 -2.41
CA LEU A 121 19.85 -3.52 -2.94
C LEU A 121 19.17 -4.67 -2.19
N MET A 122 18.01 -4.42 -1.60
CA MET A 122 17.25 -5.43 -0.87
C MET A 122 15.93 -5.73 -1.57
N SER A 123 15.68 -7.01 -1.83
CA SER A 123 14.32 -7.49 -2.08
C SER A 123 13.74 -7.98 -0.77
N TYR A 124 12.52 -7.58 -0.44
CA TYR A 124 11.93 -7.93 0.85
C TYR A 124 10.44 -8.15 0.78
N ILE A 125 9.94 -8.92 1.74
CA ILE A 125 8.54 -9.21 1.95
C ILE A 125 8.19 -8.96 3.41
N SER A 126 7.02 -8.38 3.64
CA SER A 126 6.47 -8.19 4.98
C SER A 126 4.99 -8.55 4.99
N VAL A 127 4.56 -9.04 6.15
CA VAL A 127 3.16 -9.36 6.43
C VAL A 127 2.74 -8.65 7.71
N GLY A 128 1.50 -8.23 7.78
CA GLY A 128 1.02 -7.50 8.94
C GLY A 128 -0.49 -7.33 8.97
N LYS A 129 -0.93 -6.44 9.86
CA LYS A 129 -2.33 -6.12 10.08
C LYS A 129 -2.55 -4.61 10.08
N CYS A 130 -3.73 -4.20 9.63
CA CYS A 130 -4.16 -2.81 9.58
C CYS A 130 -5.40 -2.57 10.44
N GLU A 131 -5.56 -1.33 10.89
CA GLU A 131 -6.74 -0.83 11.59
C GLU A 131 -7.21 0.50 10.97
N SER A 132 -8.53 0.66 10.94
CA SER A 132 -9.23 1.87 10.54
C SER A 132 -9.64 2.63 11.81
N PHE A 133 -9.50 3.96 11.85
CA PHE A 133 -10.04 4.79 12.93
C PHE A 133 -11.44 5.31 12.60
#